data_AF-D3J8W3-F1
#
_entry.id   AF-D3J8W3-F1
#
_cell.length_a   1.000
_cell.length_b   1.000
_cell.length_c   1.000
_cell.angle_alpha   90.00
_cell.angle_beta   90.00
_cell.angle_gamma   90.00
#
_symmetry.space_group_name_H-M   'P 1'
#
loop_
_entity.id
_entity.type
_entity.pdbx_description
1 polymer ?
#
loop_
_entity_poly.entity_id
_entity_poly.type
_entity_poly.pdbx_seq_one_letter_code
_entity_poly.pdbx_strand_id
1 'polypeptide(L)'
;PIFFIRDPILFPSFIHTQKRNPATHLKDADMFWDFISLRPESTHQVMFLFADRGIPDGYRFMNGYGSHTFKLINADGKPVYCKFHFKCDQGIKNLEASKADELAGADPDYSIRDLYNAIAKGKFPSWTLKIQVMTFEQAEKHPFNPFDVTKVWPQSDFPLIPVGRMVLDRNPKNYFAEVEQIAFAPSHLVPGIEPSPDKMLQGRLFSYADTHRHRLGANYIQLPVNCPYRVKTTNYQRDGPMNSTDNQGGA
;
A
#
# COMPACT_ATOMS: atom_id res chain seq x y z
N PRO A 1 6.47 5.17 -5.67
CA PRO A 1 6.48 4.13 -6.74
C PRO A 1 7.51 3.02 -6.53
N ILE A 2 8.45 3.18 -5.59
CA ILE A 2 9.51 2.24 -5.27
C ILE A 2 9.51 1.94 -3.76
N PHE A 3 10.42 1.08 -3.31
CA PHE A 3 10.62 0.79 -1.88
C PHE A 3 12.11 0.65 -1.52
N PHE A 4 12.41 0.56 -0.22
CA PHE A 4 13.78 0.55 0.32
C PHE A 4 14.54 -0.75 0.07
N ILE A 5 13.84 -1.87 -0.11
CA ILE A 5 14.44 -3.20 -0.25
C ILE A 5 13.71 -3.97 -1.33
N ARG A 6 14.40 -4.95 -1.91
CA ARG A 6 13.89 -5.85 -2.96
C ARG A 6 13.88 -7.32 -2.56
N ASP A 7 14.16 -7.62 -1.29
CA ASP A 7 14.11 -8.96 -0.73
C ASP A 7 13.27 -8.97 0.55
N PRO A 8 12.19 -9.76 0.61
CA PRO A 8 11.25 -9.74 1.73
C PRO A 8 11.86 -10.16 3.06
N ILE A 9 12.92 -10.98 3.06
CA ILE A 9 13.55 -11.44 4.31
C ILE A 9 14.21 -10.29 5.09
N LEU A 10 14.58 -9.22 4.40
CA LEU A 10 15.17 -8.03 5.00
C LEU A 10 14.12 -7.09 5.61
N PHE A 11 12.83 -7.31 5.36
CA PHE A 11 11.78 -6.41 5.81
C PHE A 11 11.69 -6.29 7.34
N PRO A 12 11.75 -7.38 8.14
CA PRO A 12 11.78 -7.25 9.60
C PRO A 12 12.98 -6.44 10.08
N SER A 13 14.18 -6.73 9.58
CA SER A 13 15.41 -5.99 9.95
C SER A 13 15.32 -4.51 9.60
N PHE A 14 14.87 -4.19 8.38
CA PHE A 14 14.62 -2.80 7.97
C PHE A 14 13.62 -2.12 8.92
N ILE A 15 12.47 -2.74 9.20
CA ILE A 15 11.47 -2.13 10.07
C ILE A 15 11.97 -1.98 11.52
N HIS A 16 12.81 -2.88 12.01
CA HIS A 16 13.45 -2.74 13.32
C HIS A 16 14.35 -1.49 13.38
N THR A 17 15.18 -1.26 12.36
CA THR A 17 16.09 -0.10 12.34
C THR A 17 15.36 1.24 12.20
N GLN A 18 14.16 1.23 11.64
CA GLN A 18 13.28 2.40 11.55
C GLN A 18 12.53 2.70 12.86
N LYS A 19 12.51 1.76 13.80
CA LYS A 19 11.70 1.83 15.03
C LYS A 19 12.52 2.30 16.22
N ARG A 20 12.58 1.53 17.29
CA ARG A 20 13.13 1.93 18.58
C ARG A 20 14.21 0.95 18.96
N ASN A 21 15.30 1.44 19.53
CA ASN A 21 16.37 0.60 20.06
C ASN A 21 15.79 -0.37 21.11
N PRO A 22 16.20 -1.66 21.09
CA PRO A 22 15.61 -2.69 21.94
C PRO A 22 15.86 -2.49 23.44
N ALA A 23 16.94 -1.80 23.82
CA ALA A 23 17.26 -1.53 25.22
C ALA A 23 16.67 -0.20 25.71
N THR A 24 16.82 0.87 24.93
CA THR A 24 16.46 2.23 25.39
C THR A 24 15.04 2.65 25.03
N HIS A 25 14.39 1.94 24.09
CA HIS A 25 13.10 2.31 23.52
C HIS A 25 13.08 3.69 22.83
N LEU A 26 14.23 4.29 22.54
CA LEU A 26 14.37 5.56 21.81
C LEU A 26 14.60 5.34 20.32
N LYS A 27 14.43 6.39 19.51
CA LYS A 27 14.91 6.40 18.12
C LYS A 27 16.44 6.35 18.12
N ASP A 28 17.00 5.67 17.13
CA ASP A 28 18.43 5.38 17.04
C ASP A 28 18.93 5.66 15.62
N ALA A 29 19.71 6.72 15.47
CA ALA A 29 20.22 7.15 14.17
C ALA A 29 21.31 6.20 13.65
N ASP A 30 22.07 5.55 14.53
CA ASP A 30 23.10 4.58 14.13
C ASP A 30 22.42 3.35 13.53
N MET A 31 21.39 2.81 14.18
CA MET A 31 20.61 1.69 13.60
C MET A 31 20.02 2.06 12.23
N PHE A 32 19.43 3.26 12.11
CA PHE A 32 18.82 3.74 10.88
C PHE A 32 19.82 3.80 9.73
N TRP A 33 20.98 4.45 9.94
CA TRP A 33 21.97 4.67 8.90
C TRP A 33 22.90 3.48 8.65
N ASP A 34 23.16 2.65 9.65
CA ASP A 34 23.91 1.39 9.49
C ASP A 34 23.21 0.49 8.45
N PHE A 35 21.91 0.24 8.62
CA PHE A 35 21.17 -0.56 7.65
C PHE A 35 21.17 0.08 6.25
N ILE A 36 20.88 1.38 6.15
CA ILE A 36 20.78 2.07 4.85
C ILE A 36 22.13 2.08 4.12
N SER A 37 23.22 2.36 4.83
CA SER A 37 24.57 2.43 4.23
C SER A 37 25.08 1.06 3.79
N LEU A 38 24.75 -0.01 4.53
CA LEU A 38 25.10 -1.39 4.18
C LEU A 38 24.18 -1.99 3.11
N ARG A 39 23.00 -1.40 2.87
CA ARG A 39 22.00 -1.86 1.87
C ARG A 39 21.76 -0.77 0.81
N PRO A 40 22.71 -0.56 -0.13
CA PRO A 40 22.66 0.53 -1.11
C PRO A 40 21.50 0.41 -2.12
N GLU A 41 20.80 -0.72 -2.18
CA GLU A 41 19.53 -0.81 -2.92
C GLU A 41 18.45 0.16 -2.39
N SER A 42 18.59 0.63 -1.15
CA SER A 42 17.67 1.56 -0.51
C SER A 42 17.78 3.00 -1.00
N THR A 43 18.92 3.37 -1.59
CA THR A 43 19.28 4.76 -1.94
C THR A 43 18.19 5.47 -2.73
N HIS A 44 17.58 4.82 -3.73
CA HIS A 44 16.56 5.46 -4.56
C HIS A 44 15.32 5.87 -3.74
N GLN A 45 14.86 5.01 -2.83
CA GLN A 45 13.72 5.34 -1.95
C GLN A 45 14.14 6.28 -0.81
N VAL A 46 15.38 6.20 -0.32
CA VAL A 46 15.92 7.14 0.68
C VAL A 46 15.95 8.57 0.10
N MET A 47 16.40 8.75 -1.14
CA MET A 47 16.33 10.05 -1.81
C MET A 47 14.89 10.56 -1.93
N PHE A 48 13.92 9.67 -2.21
CA PHE A 48 12.51 10.05 -2.24
C PHE A 48 11.99 10.45 -0.85
N LEU A 49 12.40 9.74 0.20
CA LEU A 49 12.01 9.99 1.59
C LEU A 49 12.56 11.32 2.11
N PHE A 50 13.80 11.67 1.78
CA PHE A 50 14.44 12.91 2.26
C PHE A 50 14.22 14.12 1.33
N ALA A 51 13.60 13.94 0.17
CA ALA A 51 13.06 15.04 -0.61
C ALA A 51 11.76 15.56 0.02
N ASP A 52 11.23 16.70 -0.46
CA ASP A 52 9.99 17.31 0.07
C ASP A 52 8.81 16.33 0.11
N ARG A 53 8.75 15.36 -0.82
CA ARG A 53 7.71 14.33 -0.85
C ARG A 53 7.70 13.39 0.36
N GLY A 54 8.74 13.45 1.21
CA GLY A 54 8.77 12.78 2.51
C GLY A 54 7.74 13.30 3.50
N ILE A 55 7.27 14.54 3.32
CA ILE A 55 6.32 15.19 4.22
C ILE A 55 5.15 15.81 3.41
N PRO A 56 4.18 15.00 2.97
CA PRO A 56 3.00 15.52 2.28
C PRO A 56 2.19 16.49 3.17
N ASP A 57 1.60 17.51 2.54
CA ASP A 57 0.63 18.39 3.22
C ASP A 57 -0.73 17.68 3.33
N GLY A 58 -0.84 16.76 4.29
CA GLY A 58 -2.02 15.92 4.45
C GLY A 58 -2.15 14.82 3.37
N TYR A 59 -3.10 13.91 3.55
CA TYR A 59 -3.26 12.75 2.65
C TYR A 59 -3.77 13.11 1.26
N ARG A 60 -4.47 14.25 1.12
CA ARG A 60 -5.19 14.59 -0.12
C ARG A 60 -4.27 15.12 -1.23
N PHE A 61 -3.03 15.47 -0.92
CA PHE A 61 -2.10 16.09 -1.86
C PHE A 61 -0.90 15.19 -2.20
N MET A 62 -1.06 13.87 -2.05
CA MET A 62 -0.07 12.88 -2.46
C MET A 62 -0.63 11.90 -3.51
N ASN A 63 0.26 11.32 -4.32
CA ASN A 63 -0.08 10.23 -5.22
C ASN A 63 -0.08 8.89 -4.48
N GLY A 64 -0.83 7.92 -4.99
CA GLY A 64 -0.70 6.50 -4.66
C GLY A 64 -0.01 5.72 -5.80
N TYR A 65 0.68 4.64 -5.44
CA TYR A 65 1.33 3.75 -6.41
C TYR A 65 1.16 2.31 -5.94
N GLY A 66 0.86 1.39 -6.85
CA GLY A 66 0.94 -0.05 -6.54
C GLY A 66 2.37 -0.50 -6.23
N SER A 67 3.36 0.28 -6.69
CA SER A 67 4.81 0.12 -6.57
C SER A 67 5.34 -1.15 -7.23
N HIS A 68 4.85 -2.32 -6.83
CA HIS A 68 5.18 -3.60 -7.45
C HIS A 68 4.66 -3.69 -8.87
N THR A 69 5.31 -4.54 -9.65
CA THR A 69 4.76 -5.03 -10.91
C THR A 69 3.68 -6.04 -10.60
N PHE A 70 2.55 -5.97 -11.30
CA PHE A 70 1.49 -6.97 -11.29
C PHE A 70 1.33 -7.56 -12.68
N LYS A 71 0.54 -8.62 -12.81
CA LYS A 71 0.18 -9.22 -14.09
C LYS A 71 -1.32 -9.03 -14.32
N LEU A 72 -1.69 -8.54 -15.50
CA LEU A 72 -3.08 -8.44 -15.94
C LEU A 72 -3.33 -9.51 -16.99
N ILE A 73 -4.50 -10.14 -16.94
CA ILE A 73 -4.91 -11.18 -17.89
C ILE A 73 -6.25 -10.81 -18.49
N ASN A 74 -6.32 -10.77 -19.82
CA ASN A 74 -7.57 -10.53 -20.54
C ASN A 74 -8.42 -11.81 -20.68
N ALA A 75 -9.60 -11.69 -21.31
CA ALA A 75 -10.52 -12.81 -21.52
C ALA A 75 -9.96 -13.95 -22.40
N ASP A 76 -8.98 -13.65 -23.26
CA ASP A 76 -8.28 -14.65 -24.09
C ASP A 76 -7.14 -15.36 -23.34
N GLY A 77 -6.95 -15.06 -22.05
CA GLY A 77 -5.83 -15.59 -21.27
C GLY A 77 -4.47 -14.95 -21.58
N LYS A 78 -4.43 -13.84 -22.33
CA LYS A 78 -3.18 -13.16 -22.72
C LYS A 78 -2.68 -12.26 -21.58
N PRO A 79 -1.48 -12.51 -21.04
CA PRO A 79 -0.96 -11.74 -19.93
C PRO A 79 -0.13 -10.53 -20.38
N VAL A 80 -0.17 -9.46 -19.59
CA VAL A 80 0.78 -8.35 -19.64
C VAL A 80 1.20 -7.98 -18.22
N TYR A 81 2.38 -7.40 -18.05
CA TYR A 81 2.76 -6.79 -16.78
C TYR A 81 2.22 -5.36 -16.68
N CYS A 82 1.93 -4.91 -15.46
CA CYS A 82 1.47 -3.54 -15.21
C CYS A 82 2.05 -2.92 -13.93
N LYS A 83 2.00 -1.58 -13.89
CA LYS A 83 2.19 -0.76 -12.68
C LYS A 83 0.96 0.11 -12.48
N PHE A 84 0.39 0.13 -11.28
CA PHE A 84 -0.74 1.01 -10.93
C PHE A 84 -0.28 2.36 -10.38
N HIS A 85 -0.94 3.44 -10.81
CA HIS A 85 -0.67 4.82 -10.40
C HIS A 85 -1.98 5.54 -10.08
N PHE A 86 -2.15 6.00 -8.86
CA PHE A 86 -3.23 6.91 -8.46
C PHE A 86 -2.67 8.33 -8.40
N LYS A 87 -2.98 9.14 -9.41
CA LYS A 87 -2.54 10.53 -9.48
C LYS A 87 -3.53 11.42 -8.75
N CYS A 88 -3.06 12.19 -7.77
CA CYS A 88 -3.90 13.12 -7.01
C CYS A 88 -4.42 14.21 -7.95
N ASP A 89 -5.73 14.48 -7.90
CA ASP A 89 -6.38 15.50 -8.72
C ASP A 89 -6.30 16.91 -8.08
N GLN A 90 -5.89 16.98 -6.81
CA GLN A 90 -5.75 18.22 -6.02
C GLN A 90 -4.39 18.94 -6.24
N GLY A 91 -3.48 18.32 -6.99
CA GLY A 91 -2.08 18.74 -7.11
C GLY A 91 -1.20 18.23 -5.96
N ILE A 92 0.09 17.99 -6.24
CA ILE A 92 1.04 17.60 -5.19
C ILE A 92 1.39 18.81 -4.34
N LYS A 93 1.33 18.64 -3.01
CA LYS A 93 1.77 19.62 -2.01
C LYS A 93 2.50 18.92 -0.88
N ASN A 94 3.55 19.56 -0.40
CA ASN A 94 4.40 19.08 0.68
C ASN A 94 4.57 20.19 1.72
N LEU A 95 4.91 19.81 2.94
CA LEU A 95 5.27 20.72 4.01
C LEU A 95 6.78 20.94 4.04
N GLU A 96 7.20 22.16 4.36
CA GLU A 96 8.57 22.40 4.80
C GLU A 96 8.82 21.70 6.14
N ALA A 97 10.06 21.26 6.37
CA ALA A 97 10.42 20.52 7.58
C ALA A 97 10.12 21.28 8.88
N SER A 98 10.35 22.60 8.90
CA SER A 98 10.04 23.48 10.04
C SER A 98 8.54 23.51 10.35
N LYS A 99 7.69 23.56 9.32
CA LYS A 99 6.24 23.54 9.50
C LYS A 99 5.75 22.16 9.97
N ALA A 100 6.38 21.11 9.47
CA ALA A 100 6.07 19.74 9.89
C ALA A 100 6.41 19.50 11.36
N ASP A 101 7.54 20.03 11.83
CA ASP A 101 7.97 19.95 13.24
C ASP A 101 7.00 20.71 14.16
N GLU A 102 6.57 21.91 13.77
CA GLU A 102 5.53 22.67 14.49
C GLU A 102 4.23 21.86 14.60
N LEU A 103 3.75 21.29 13.48
CA LEU A 103 2.51 20.51 13.45
C LEU A 103 2.63 19.21 14.25
N ALA A 104 3.80 18.58 14.30
CA ALA A 104 4.01 17.36 15.09
C ALA A 104 3.75 17.58 16.59
N GLY A 105 3.99 18.80 17.10
CA GLY A 105 3.62 19.20 18.45
C GLY A 105 2.21 19.78 18.58
N ALA A 106 1.82 20.67 17.67
CA ALA A 106 0.57 21.45 17.79
C ALA A 106 -0.69 20.70 17.33
N ASP A 107 -0.58 19.83 16.32
CA ASP A 107 -1.68 19.02 15.79
C ASP A 107 -1.14 17.69 15.24
N PRO A 108 -0.79 16.73 16.11
CA PRO A 108 -0.24 15.43 15.68
C PRO A 108 -1.19 14.63 14.77
N ASP A 109 -2.48 14.98 14.78
CA ASP A 109 -3.54 14.38 13.96
C ASP A 109 -3.87 15.22 12.71
N TYR A 110 -3.01 16.16 12.31
CA TYR A 110 -3.25 17.11 11.21
C TYR A 110 -3.81 16.44 9.94
N SER A 111 -3.17 15.37 9.46
CA SER A 111 -3.60 14.69 8.24
C SER A 111 -4.96 13.99 8.39
N ILE A 112 -5.29 13.48 9.58
CA ILE A 112 -6.61 12.89 9.89
C ILE A 112 -7.67 14.00 9.89
N ARG A 113 -7.39 15.11 10.59
CA ARG A 113 -8.27 16.29 10.67
C ARG A 113 -8.54 16.89 9.30
N ASP A 114 -7.51 17.07 8.49
CA ASP A 114 -7.61 17.61 7.13
C ASP A 114 -8.55 16.75 6.27
N LEU A 115 -8.31 15.44 6.21
CA LEU A 115 -9.11 14.51 5.40
C LEU A 115 -10.57 14.49 5.86
N TYR A 116 -10.80 14.35 7.17
CA TYR A 116 -12.14 14.31 7.73
C TYR A 116 -12.93 15.59 7.42
N ASN A 117 -12.31 16.76 7.65
CA ASN A 117 -12.95 18.05 7.42
C ASN A 117 -13.20 18.32 5.93
N ALA A 118 -12.30 17.89 5.04
CA ALA A 118 -12.51 18.03 3.60
C ALA A 118 -13.76 17.26 3.14
N ILE A 119 -13.89 16.00 3.56
CA ILE A 119 -15.06 15.17 3.24
C ILE A 119 -16.33 15.76 3.88
N ALA A 120 -16.30 16.15 5.15
CA ALA A 120 -17.45 16.73 5.84
C ALA A 120 -17.95 18.03 5.17
N LYS A 121 -17.06 18.79 4.52
CA LYS A 121 -17.38 20.02 3.80
C LYS A 121 -17.74 19.79 2.32
N GLY A 122 -17.92 18.55 1.87
CA GLY A 122 -18.20 18.21 0.47
C GLY A 122 -17.01 18.42 -0.48
N LYS A 123 -15.81 18.66 0.05
CA LYS A 123 -14.56 18.80 -0.73
C LYS A 123 -13.90 17.43 -0.91
N PHE A 124 -14.60 16.53 -1.58
CA PHE A 124 -14.19 15.13 -1.75
C PHE A 124 -12.88 15.04 -2.54
N PRO A 125 -11.79 14.55 -1.94
CA PRO A 125 -10.55 14.33 -2.69
C PRO A 125 -10.73 13.17 -3.68
N SER A 126 -10.08 13.30 -4.84
CA SER A 126 -10.07 12.26 -5.86
C SER A 126 -8.67 11.99 -6.43
N TRP A 127 -8.55 10.80 -7.02
CA TRP A 127 -7.36 10.35 -7.70
C TRP A 127 -7.71 9.70 -9.04
N THR A 128 -7.04 10.12 -10.10
CA THR A 128 -7.11 9.46 -11.40
C THR A 128 -6.22 8.21 -11.41
N LEU A 129 -6.82 7.03 -11.57
CA LEU A 129 -6.12 5.76 -11.75
C LEU A 129 -5.58 5.65 -13.18
N LYS A 130 -4.30 5.35 -13.28
CA LYS A 130 -3.58 5.06 -14.53
C LYS A 130 -2.75 3.79 -14.37
N ILE A 131 -2.46 3.13 -15.48
CA ILE A 131 -1.54 2.00 -15.54
C ILE A 131 -0.41 2.24 -16.54
N GLN A 132 0.76 1.69 -16.26
CA GLN A 132 1.75 1.38 -17.31
C GLN A 132 1.58 -0.08 -17.68
N VAL A 133 1.84 -0.44 -18.93
CA VAL A 133 1.75 -1.82 -19.44
C VAL A 133 3.05 -2.20 -20.12
N MET A 134 3.55 -3.39 -19.82
CA MET A 134 4.77 -3.96 -20.39
C MET A 134 4.48 -5.40 -20.83
N THR A 135 4.78 -5.75 -22.08
CA THR A 135 4.65 -7.14 -22.55
C THR A 135 5.75 -8.03 -21.97
N PHE A 136 5.59 -9.34 -22.07
CA PHE A 136 6.62 -10.28 -21.61
C PHE A 136 7.91 -10.12 -22.43
N GLU A 137 7.80 -9.90 -23.74
CA GLU A 137 8.96 -9.69 -24.62
C GLU A 137 9.69 -8.38 -24.31
N GLN A 138 8.96 -7.34 -23.91
CA GLN A 138 9.56 -6.09 -23.44
C GLN A 138 10.26 -6.28 -22.08
N ALA A 139 9.68 -7.07 -21.19
CA ALA A 139 10.26 -7.39 -19.89
C ALA A 139 11.61 -8.11 -20.01
N GLU A 140 11.72 -9.09 -20.92
CA GLU A 140 12.99 -9.81 -21.21
C GLU A 140 14.10 -8.89 -21.72
N LYS A 141 13.75 -7.79 -22.38
CA LYS A 141 14.70 -6.81 -22.95
C LYS A 141 14.91 -5.60 -22.04
N HIS A 142 14.23 -5.52 -20.90
CA HIS A 142 14.31 -4.35 -20.04
C HIS A 142 15.70 -4.30 -19.35
N PRO A 143 16.39 -3.14 -19.32
CA PRO A 143 17.74 -3.04 -18.77
C PRO A 143 17.84 -3.32 -17.26
N PHE A 144 16.70 -3.30 -16.56
CA PHE A 144 16.61 -3.68 -15.16
C PHE A 144 15.65 -4.85 -14.99
N ASN A 145 15.76 -5.57 -13.88
CA ASN A 145 14.72 -6.52 -13.51
C ASN A 145 13.38 -5.76 -13.34
N PRO A 146 12.35 -6.03 -14.18
CA PRO A 146 11.08 -5.32 -14.12
C PRO A 146 10.27 -5.63 -12.85
N PHE A 147 10.69 -6.64 -12.08
CA PHE A 147 10.12 -7.04 -10.80
C PHE A 147 10.90 -6.50 -9.59
N ASP A 148 11.93 -5.68 -9.81
CA ASP A 148 12.66 -5.01 -8.74
C ASP A 148 11.88 -3.78 -8.26
N VAL A 149 11.30 -3.85 -7.06
CA VAL A 149 10.53 -2.73 -6.46
C VAL A 149 11.39 -1.49 -6.16
N THR A 150 12.72 -1.56 -6.26
CA THR A 150 13.59 -0.35 -6.17
C THR A 150 13.68 0.42 -7.50
N LYS A 151 12.99 -0.06 -8.56
CA LYS A 151 13.02 0.53 -9.91
C LYS A 151 11.66 1.06 -10.34
N VAL A 152 11.70 2.07 -11.19
CA VAL A 152 10.55 2.60 -11.92
C VAL A 152 10.63 2.18 -13.37
N TRP A 153 9.48 2.12 -14.06
CA TRP A 153 9.45 2.08 -15.51
C TRP A 153 9.42 3.51 -16.04
N PRO A 154 10.40 3.94 -16.87
CA PRO A 154 10.41 5.28 -17.43
C PRO A 154 9.10 5.57 -18.17
N GLN A 155 8.51 6.74 -17.92
CA GLN A 155 7.22 7.10 -18.54
C GLN A 155 7.35 7.43 -20.03
N SER A 156 8.55 7.75 -20.51
CA SER A 156 8.86 7.88 -21.94
C SER A 156 8.68 6.57 -22.69
N ASP A 157 9.03 5.46 -22.05
CA ASP A 157 9.08 4.14 -22.67
C ASP A 157 7.75 3.40 -22.43
N PHE A 158 7.17 3.59 -21.25
CA PHE A 158 5.91 3.00 -20.82
C PHE A 158 4.96 4.11 -20.37
N PRO A 159 4.23 4.75 -21.29
CA PRO A 159 3.35 5.87 -20.97
C PRO A 159 2.18 5.46 -20.06
N LEU A 160 1.64 6.43 -19.33
CA LEU A 160 0.50 6.22 -18.43
C LEU A 160 -0.81 6.16 -19.21
N ILE A 161 -1.53 5.05 -19.08
CA ILE A 161 -2.83 4.79 -19.69
C ILE A 161 -3.93 5.06 -18.64
N PRO A 162 -4.86 6.00 -18.87
CA PRO A 162 -5.99 6.24 -17.96
C PRO A 162 -6.90 5.03 -17.84
N VAL A 163 -7.40 4.76 -16.62
CA VAL A 163 -8.32 3.64 -16.34
C VAL A 163 -9.63 4.13 -15.71
N GLY A 164 -9.56 4.99 -14.70
CA GLY A 164 -10.74 5.44 -13.96
C GLY A 164 -10.40 6.46 -12.88
N ARG A 165 -11.32 6.69 -11.95
CA ARG A 165 -11.17 7.65 -10.86
C ARG A 165 -11.65 7.07 -9.53
N MET A 166 -10.86 7.28 -8.47
CA MET A 166 -11.22 6.98 -7.09
C MET A 166 -11.61 8.29 -6.39
N VAL A 167 -12.72 8.29 -5.64
CA VAL A 167 -13.21 9.45 -4.88
C VAL A 167 -13.45 9.00 -3.45
N LEU A 168 -13.02 9.78 -2.47
CA LEU A 168 -13.38 9.57 -1.07
C LEU A 168 -14.45 10.59 -0.67
N ASP A 169 -15.68 10.13 -0.53
CA ASP A 169 -16.87 10.99 -0.33
C ASP A 169 -17.60 10.74 1.00
N ARG A 170 -17.08 9.82 1.83
CA ARG A 170 -17.72 9.42 3.09
C ARG A 170 -16.70 9.21 4.19
N ASN A 171 -16.92 9.87 5.32
CA ASN A 171 -16.17 9.61 6.55
C ASN A 171 -16.66 8.32 7.24
N PRO A 172 -15.79 7.64 8.00
CA PRO A 172 -16.22 6.51 8.83
C PRO A 172 -17.25 6.98 9.88
N LYS A 173 -18.24 6.14 10.19
CA LYS A 173 -19.19 6.43 11.29
C LYS A 173 -18.57 6.10 12.64
N ASN A 174 -17.78 5.04 12.70
CA ASN A 174 -16.98 4.68 13.86
C ASN A 174 -15.55 4.37 13.44
N TYR A 175 -14.58 5.15 13.94
CA TYR A 175 -13.17 5.00 13.56
C TYR A 175 -12.63 3.60 13.88
N PHE A 176 -12.91 3.07 15.06
CA PHE A 176 -12.38 1.77 15.46
C PHE A 176 -12.91 0.65 14.56
N ALA A 177 -14.22 0.61 14.33
CA ALA A 177 -14.87 -0.45 13.55
C ALA A 177 -14.55 -0.39 12.05
N GLU A 178 -14.37 0.81 11.48
CA GLU A 178 -14.24 1.01 10.02
C GLU A 178 -12.81 1.37 9.57
N VAL A 179 -11.94 1.81 10.49
CA VAL A 179 -10.56 2.19 10.16
C VAL A 179 -9.56 1.31 10.91
N GLU A 180 -9.63 1.22 12.24
CA GLU A 180 -8.65 0.43 13.00
C GLU A 180 -8.76 -1.08 12.71
N GLN A 181 -10.00 -1.56 12.53
CA GLN A 181 -10.30 -2.95 12.22
C GLN A 181 -10.22 -3.32 10.73
N ILE A 182 -9.93 -2.36 9.84
CA ILE A 182 -9.80 -2.66 8.42
C ILE A 182 -8.56 -3.54 8.14
N ALA A 183 -8.67 -4.39 7.13
CA ALA A 183 -7.66 -5.37 6.78
C ALA A 183 -7.47 -5.46 5.26
N PHE A 184 -6.33 -5.00 4.76
CA PHE A 184 -5.97 -5.07 3.35
C PHE A 184 -4.87 -6.10 3.13
N ALA A 185 -5.05 -7.05 2.21
CA ALA A 185 -4.00 -8.01 1.86
C ALA A 185 -3.74 -8.00 0.35
N PRO A 186 -2.48 -7.92 -0.11
CA PRO A 186 -2.16 -8.00 -1.54
C PRO A 186 -2.56 -9.31 -2.22
N SER A 187 -2.84 -10.36 -1.45
CA SER A 187 -3.38 -11.63 -1.92
C SER A 187 -4.89 -11.60 -2.17
N HIS A 188 -5.61 -10.55 -1.75
CA HIS A 188 -7.02 -10.35 -2.07
C HIS A 188 -7.16 -9.77 -3.50
N LEU A 189 -6.94 -10.62 -4.49
CA LEU A 189 -7.03 -10.29 -5.91
C LEU A 189 -8.29 -10.90 -6.53
N VAL A 190 -8.71 -10.33 -7.65
CA VAL A 190 -9.85 -10.80 -8.45
C VAL A 190 -9.34 -11.38 -9.77
N PRO A 191 -10.08 -12.30 -10.42
CA PRO A 191 -9.73 -12.82 -11.73
C PRO A 191 -9.39 -11.68 -12.72
N GLY A 192 -8.30 -11.85 -13.46
CA GLY A 192 -7.74 -10.83 -14.35
C GLY A 192 -6.61 -9.99 -13.74
N ILE A 193 -6.38 -10.07 -12.42
CA ILE A 193 -5.24 -9.44 -11.75
C ILE A 193 -4.49 -10.50 -10.93
N GLU A 194 -3.21 -10.68 -11.23
CA GLU A 194 -2.33 -11.65 -10.57
C GLU A 194 -1.04 -10.98 -10.05
N PRO A 195 -0.39 -11.54 -9.02
CA PRO A 195 0.90 -11.05 -8.60
C PRO A 195 1.97 -11.37 -9.65
N SER A 196 2.98 -10.51 -9.77
CA SER A 196 4.20 -10.82 -10.52
C SER A 196 5.22 -11.57 -9.66
N PRO A 197 6.34 -12.03 -10.25
CA PRO A 197 7.47 -12.62 -9.51
C PRO A 197 8.28 -11.64 -8.63
N ASP A 198 7.82 -10.39 -8.43
CA ASP A 198 8.45 -9.44 -7.50
C ASP A 198 8.56 -10.07 -6.10
N LYS A 199 9.80 -10.30 -5.64
CA LYS A 199 10.09 -10.99 -4.38
C LYS A 199 9.40 -10.32 -3.18
N MET A 200 9.40 -8.99 -3.15
CA MET A 200 8.74 -8.25 -2.08
C MET A 200 7.23 -8.47 -2.13
N LEU A 201 6.62 -8.41 -3.31
CA LEU A 201 5.19 -8.70 -3.46
C LEU A 201 4.88 -10.12 -2.99
N GLN A 202 5.68 -11.12 -3.36
CA GLN A 202 5.50 -12.52 -2.96
C GLN A 202 5.50 -12.69 -1.43
N GLY A 203 6.45 -12.07 -0.72
CA GLY A 203 6.45 -12.08 0.75
C GLY A 203 5.18 -11.44 1.35
N ARG A 204 4.65 -10.39 0.71
CA ARG A 204 3.44 -9.69 1.15
C ARG A 204 2.15 -10.47 0.89
N LEU A 205 2.12 -11.43 -0.04
CA LEU A 205 0.94 -12.29 -0.25
C LEU A 205 0.63 -13.12 1.00
N PHE A 206 1.66 -13.51 1.74
CA PHE A 206 1.55 -14.20 3.02
C PHE A 206 1.35 -13.24 4.20
N SER A 207 2.26 -12.27 4.37
CA SER A 207 2.42 -11.57 5.64
C SER A 207 1.19 -10.80 6.13
N TYR A 208 0.39 -10.25 5.22
CA TYR A 208 -0.78 -9.46 5.58
C TYR A 208 -1.89 -10.32 6.17
N ALA A 209 -2.26 -11.41 5.49
CA ALA A 209 -3.29 -12.31 6.01
C ALA A 209 -2.83 -12.97 7.32
N ASP A 210 -1.54 -13.27 7.46
CA ASP A 210 -0.96 -13.79 8.70
C ASP A 210 -1.10 -12.80 9.87
N THR A 211 -0.63 -11.55 9.70
CA THR A 211 -0.75 -10.54 10.76
C THR A 211 -2.21 -10.17 11.07
N HIS A 212 -3.14 -10.26 10.11
CA HIS A 212 -4.56 -10.05 10.38
C HIS A 212 -5.14 -11.11 11.32
N ARG A 213 -4.79 -12.39 11.12
CA ARG A 213 -5.26 -13.47 12.00
C ARG A 213 -4.77 -13.29 13.43
N HIS A 214 -3.58 -12.73 13.60
CA HIS A 214 -3.07 -12.35 14.91
C HIS A 214 -3.77 -11.10 15.48
N ARG A 215 -3.79 -9.98 14.73
CA ARG A 215 -4.25 -8.67 15.22
C ARG A 215 -5.76 -8.56 15.40
N LEU A 216 -6.55 -9.22 14.56
CA LEU A 216 -8.01 -9.11 14.50
C LEU A 216 -8.72 -10.44 14.80
N GLY A 217 -8.01 -11.56 14.74
CA GLY A 217 -8.54 -12.90 14.95
C GLY A 217 -8.75 -13.68 13.65
N ALA A 218 -8.93 -15.00 13.76
CA ALA A 218 -9.02 -15.92 12.62
C ALA A 218 -10.15 -15.55 11.64
N ASN A 219 -11.28 -15.08 12.16
CA ASN A 219 -12.48 -14.72 11.40
C ASN A 219 -12.57 -13.22 11.07
N TYR A 220 -11.45 -12.49 11.02
CA TYR A 220 -11.44 -11.03 10.79
C TYR A 220 -12.17 -10.58 9.49
N ILE A 221 -12.25 -11.47 8.48
CA ILE A 221 -12.98 -11.21 7.23
C ILE A 221 -14.50 -11.11 7.42
N GLN A 222 -15.03 -11.55 8.57
CA GLN A 222 -16.45 -11.40 8.91
C GLN A 222 -16.76 -10.03 9.52
N LEU A 223 -15.74 -9.25 9.93
CA LEU A 223 -15.95 -7.88 10.40
C LEU A 223 -16.60 -7.06 9.26
N PRO A 224 -17.60 -6.19 9.54
CA PRO A 224 -18.39 -5.55 8.48
C PRO A 224 -17.57 -4.80 7.43
N VAL A 225 -16.48 -4.13 7.82
CA VAL A 225 -15.62 -3.39 6.88
C VAL A 225 -14.76 -4.30 5.99
N ASN A 226 -14.49 -5.53 6.42
CA ASN A 226 -13.67 -6.51 5.72
C ASN A 226 -14.50 -7.54 4.93
N CYS A 227 -15.81 -7.60 5.18
CA CYS A 227 -16.72 -8.51 4.52
C CYS A 227 -16.80 -8.21 3.01
N PRO A 228 -16.65 -9.22 2.13
CA PRO A 228 -16.80 -9.04 0.69
C PRO A 228 -18.28 -8.92 0.30
N TYR A 229 -18.98 -7.92 0.84
CA TYR A 229 -20.44 -7.76 0.82
C TYR A 229 -21.07 -7.65 -0.59
N ARG A 230 -20.26 -7.47 -1.62
CA ARG A 230 -20.68 -7.39 -3.03
C ARG A 230 -20.74 -8.75 -3.74
N VAL A 231 -20.28 -9.82 -3.09
CA VAL A 231 -20.28 -11.18 -3.65
C VAL A 231 -20.82 -12.17 -2.62
N LYS A 232 -21.41 -13.27 -3.09
CA LYS A 232 -21.81 -14.37 -2.21
C LYS A 232 -20.58 -15.22 -1.88
N THR A 233 -20.25 -15.37 -0.61
CA THR A 233 -19.20 -16.27 -0.16
C THR A 233 -19.78 -17.68 0.03
N THR A 234 -19.21 -18.67 -0.64
CA THR A 234 -19.59 -20.08 -0.47
C THR A 234 -18.31 -20.90 -0.62
N ASN A 235 -17.95 -21.65 0.42
CA ASN A 235 -16.69 -22.38 0.48
C ASN A 235 -16.76 -23.49 1.55
N TYR A 236 -15.64 -24.16 1.80
CA TYR A 236 -15.53 -25.25 2.77
C TYR A 236 -14.85 -24.83 4.09
N GLN A 237 -14.66 -23.54 4.35
CA GLN A 237 -14.14 -23.05 5.63
C GLN A 237 -15.27 -22.97 6.66
N ARG A 238 -15.00 -23.36 7.90
CA ARG A 238 -15.97 -23.41 9.02
C ARG A 238 -15.31 -23.00 10.34
N ASP A 239 -16.15 -22.69 11.32
CA ASP A 239 -15.82 -22.54 12.76
C ASP A 239 -14.89 -21.35 13.06
N GLY A 240 -13.92 -21.54 13.95
CA GLY A 240 -12.99 -20.51 14.42
C GLY A 240 -13.55 -19.56 15.49
N PRO A 241 -12.67 -18.86 16.23
CA PRO A 241 -13.08 -17.90 17.25
C PRO A 241 -13.92 -16.77 16.66
N MET A 242 -14.90 -16.28 17.44
CA MET A 242 -15.76 -15.16 17.06
C MET A 242 -16.46 -15.34 15.71
N ASN A 243 -16.83 -16.57 15.33
CA ASN A 243 -17.72 -16.78 14.22
C ASN A 243 -19.06 -16.07 14.51
N SER A 244 -19.39 -15.10 13.67
CA SER A 244 -20.50 -14.16 13.84
C SER A 244 -21.57 -14.32 12.76
N THR A 245 -21.45 -15.37 11.93
CA THR A 245 -22.43 -15.74 10.90
C THR A 245 -23.15 -17.03 11.28
N ASP A 246 -24.01 -17.55 10.40
CA ASP A 246 -24.61 -18.88 10.52
C ASP A 246 -23.64 -20.04 10.22
N ASN A 247 -22.35 -19.75 10.01
CA ASN A 247 -21.30 -20.70 9.66
C ASN A 247 -21.63 -21.57 8.43
N GLN A 248 -22.43 -21.04 7.49
CA GLN A 248 -22.94 -21.77 6.31
C GLN A 248 -23.89 -22.94 6.64
N GLY A 249 -24.46 -22.98 7.86
CA GLY A 249 -25.49 -23.95 8.25
C GLY A 249 -25.04 -25.41 8.12
N GLY A 250 -25.89 -26.26 7.55
CA GLY A 250 -25.63 -27.69 7.32
C GLY A 250 -25.06 -28.03 5.93
N ALA A 251 -24.50 -27.05 5.21
CA ALA A 251 -23.95 -27.22 3.87
C ALA A 251 -22.60 -27.96 3.85
#